data_AF-A0A1V5NBP2-F1
#
_entry.id   AF-A0A1V5NBP2-F1
#
_cell.length_a   1.000
_cell.length_b   1.000
_cell.length_c   1.000
_cell.angle_alpha   90.00
_cell.angle_beta   90.00
_cell.angle_gamma   90.00
#
_symmetry.space_group_name_H-M   'P 1'
#
loop_
_entity.id
_entity.type
_entity.pdbx_description
1 polymer ?
#
loop_
_entity_poly.entity_id
_entity_poly.type
_entity_poly.pdbx_seq_one_letter_code
_entity_poly.pdbx_strand_id
1 'polypeptide(L)' 'MANDKNGKRGFASMDKEKQREIASKGGKVAHEKGTAHEFSSEEAREAGRKGGKASR' A
#
# COMPACT_ATOMS: atom_id res chain seq x y z
N MET A 1 -30.29 11.27 -19.45
CA MET A 1 -29.47 12.15 -18.60
C MET A 1 -28.89 11.32 -17.47
N ALA A 2 -27.57 11.21 -17.41
CA ALA A 2 -26.82 10.44 -16.41
C ALA A 2 -26.93 11.10 -15.01
N ASN A 3 -27.23 10.32 -13.99
CA ASN A 3 -27.21 10.78 -12.60
C ASN A 3 -26.81 9.66 -11.63
N ASP A 4 -25.65 9.05 -11.85
CA ASP A 4 -25.01 8.16 -10.88
C ASP A 4 -24.17 8.97 -9.89
N LYS A 5 -24.86 9.71 -9.00
CA LYS A 5 -24.26 10.40 -7.86
C LYS A 5 -23.98 9.43 -6.69
N ASN A 6 -23.28 8.33 -6.93
CA ASN A 6 -22.72 7.53 -5.84
C ASN A 6 -21.34 7.00 -6.25
N GLY A 7 -20.36 7.91 -6.16
CA GLY A 7 -19.01 7.72 -6.66
C GLY A 7 -18.21 6.71 -5.85
N LYS A 8 -18.47 5.41 -6.06
CA LYS A 8 -17.56 4.32 -5.69
C LYS A 8 -16.39 4.26 -6.67
N ARG A 9 -15.68 5.37 -6.84
CA ARG A 9 -14.51 5.48 -7.73
C ARG A 9 -13.27 5.68 -6.86
N GLY A 10 -12.19 5.00 -7.24
CA GLY A 10 -10.91 5.08 -6.53
C GLY A 10 -10.54 3.80 -5.80
N PHE A 11 -9.28 3.73 -5.38
CA PHE A 11 -8.67 2.54 -4.81
C PHE A 11 -9.46 1.98 -3.61
N ALA A 12 -9.92 2.86 -2.71
CA ALA A 12 -10.67 2.48 -1.51
C ALA A 12 -12.09 1.94 -1.80
N SER A 13 -12.64 2.19 -2.99
CA SER A 13 -13.97 1.73 -3.39
C SER A 13 -13.95 0.40 -4.15
N MET A 14 -12.78 -0.17 -4.45
CA MET A 14 -12.64 -1.46 -5.13
C MET A 14 -12.85 -2.64 -4.18
N ASP A 15 -13.11 -3.83 -4.71
CA ASP A 15 -13.12 -5.07 -3.95
C ASP A 15 -11.78 -5.34 -3.25
N LYS A 16 -11.82 -5.92 -2.04
CA LYS A 16 -10.63 -6.17 -1.21
C LYS A 16 -9.56 -6.99 -1.92
N GLU A 17 -9.96 -7.98 -2.71
CA GLU A 17 -9.02 -8.82 -3.47
C GLU A 17 -8.28 -8.01 -4.52
N LYS A 18 -9.02 -7.16 -5.25
CA LYS A 18 -8.47 -6.27 -6.26
C LYS A 18 -7.56 -5.20 -5.65
N GLN A 19 -7.93 -4.63 -4.50
CA GLN A 19 -7.07 -3.71 -3.75
C GLN A 19 -5.76 -4.38 -3.34
N ARG A 20 -5.82 -5.60 -2.80
CA ARG A 20 -4.63 -6.36 -2.37
C ARG A 20 -3.71 -6.67 -3.54
N GLU A 21 -4.26 -7.07 -4.67
CA GLU A 21 -3.48 -7.33 -5.89
C GLU A 21 -2.77 -6.07 -6.38
N ILE A 22 -3.48 -4.94 -6.46
CA ILE A 22 -2.91 -3.67 -6.92
C ILE A 22 -1.85 -3.16 -5.93
N ALA A 23 -2.09 -3.25 -4.61
CA ALA A 23 -1.10 -2.90 -3.59
C ALA A 23 0.16 -3.78 -3.69
N SER A 24 -0.01 -5.10 -3.89
CA SER A 24 1.10 -6.03 -4.05
C SER A 24 1.92 -5.73 -5.30
N LYS A 25 1.26 -5.43 -6.42
CA LYS A 25 1.92 -5.01 -7.67
C LYS A 25 2.66 -3.68 -7.50
N GLY A 26 2.04 -2.69 -6.85
CA GLY A 26 2.66 -1.39 -6.59
C GLY A 26 3.94 -1.49 -5.75
N GLY A 27 3.94 -2.31 -4.70
CA GLY A 27 5.13 -2.55 -3.88
C GLY A 27 6.27 -3.22 -4.67
N LYS A 28 5.96 -4.25 -5.47
CA LYS A 28 6.94 -4.94 -6.33
C LYS A 28 7.55 -3.99 -7.35
N VAL A 29 6.73 -3.23 -8.06
CA VAL A 29 7.18 -2.27 -9.07
C VAL A 29 8.05 -1.18 -8.45
N ALA A 30 7.74 -0.70 -7.24
CA ALA A 30 8.56 0.29 -6.56
C ALA A 30 9.96 -0.25 -6.23
N HIS A 31 10.05 -1.51 -5.81
CA HIS A 31 11.32 -2.20 -5.60
C HIS A 31 12.08 -2.44 -6.92
N GLU A 32 11.40 -2.94 -7.96
CA GLU A 32 12.01 -3.21 -9.28
C GLU A 32 12.51 -1.95 -9.98
N LYS A 33 11.82 -0.81 -9.82
CA LYS A 33 12.20 0.47 -10.43
C LYS A 33 13.26 1.23 -9.65
N GLY A 34 13.70 0.75 -8.48
CA GLY A 34 14.65 1.45 -7.62
C GLY A 34 14.13 2.79 -7.08
N THR A 35 12.83 3.05 -7.19
CA THR A 35 12.17 4.26 -6.64
C THR A 35 11.73 4.06 -5.19
N ALA A 36 11.68 2.80 -4.73
CA ALA A 36 11.49 2.50 -3.32
C ALA A 36 12.76 2.87 -2.55
N HIS A 37 12.58 3.45 -1.37
CA HIS A 37 13.65 3.55 -0.38
C HIS A 37 14.12 2.13 -0.05
N GLU A 38 15.37 1.81 -0.39
CA GLU A 38 15.98 0.56 0.04
C GLU A 38 16.28 0.67 1.53
N PHE A 39 15.39 0.12 2.34
CA PHE A 39 15.61 0.03 3.77
C PHE A 39 16.84 -0.82 4.02
N SER A 40 17.83 -0.24 4.70
CA SER A 40 18.88 -1.05 5.31
C SER A 40 18.25 -2.04 6.30
N SER A 41 18.91 -3.17 6.53
CA SER A 41 18.45 -4.18 7.51
C SER A 41 18.22 -3.57 8.90
N GLU A 42 19.00 -2.54 9.25
CA GLU A 42 18.86 -1.78 10.48
C GLU A 42 17.58 -0.92 10.52
N GLU A 43 17.30 -0.15 9.46
CA GLU A 43 16.08 0.66 9.39
C GLU A 43 14.81 -0.20 9.36
N ALA A 44 14.83 -1.33 8.65
CA ALA A 44 13.69 -2.26 8.64
C ALA A 44 13.39 -2.80 10.04
N ARG A 45 14.44 -3.12 10.81
CA ARG A 45 14.32 -3.59 12.19
C ARG A 45 13.82 -2.51 13.13
N GLU A 46 14.28 -1.26 12.95
CA GLU A 46 13.78 -0.13 13.73
C GLU A 46 12.31 0.19 13.42
N ALA A 47 11.94 0.24 12.14
CA ALA A 47 10.57 0.45 11.71
C ALA A 47 9.62 -0.63 12.24
N GLY A 48 10.02 -1.90 12.17
CA GLY A 48 9.27 -3.01 12.76
C GLY A 48 9.12 -2.89 14.27
N ARG A 49 10.19 -2.53 14.98
CA ARG A 49 10.16 -2.28 16.43
C ARG A 49 9.22 -1.13 16.79
N LYS A 50 9.24 -0.03 16.02
CA LYS A 50 8.36 1.14 16.23
C LYS A 50 6.90 0.79 15.95
N GLY A 51 6.63 0.07 14.86
CA GLY A 51 5.29 -0.42 14.52
C GLY A 51 4.72 -1.34 15.60
N GLY A 52 5.52 -2.30 16.09
CA GLY A 52 5.11 -3.21 17.17
C GLY A 52 4.85 -2.51 18.51
N LYS A 53 5.56 -1.42 18.81
CA LYS A 53 5.30 -0.57 19.99
C LYS A 53 4.04 0.26 19.85
N ALA A 54 3.70 0.70 18.64
CA ALA A 54 2.49 1.49 18.38
C ALA A 54 1.21 0.63 18.36
N SER A 55 1.34 -0.68 18.14
CA SER A 55 0.24 -1.64 18.18
C SER A 55 -0.07 -2.22 19.57
N ARG A 56 0.65 -1.78 20.61
CA ARG A 56 0.44 -2.19 22.01
C ARG A 56 -0.35 -1.13 22.77
#